data_AF-Q8J0L0-F1
#
_entry.id   AF-Q8J0L0-F1
#
_cell.length_a   1.000
_cell.length_b   1.000
_cell.length_c   1.000
_cell.angle_alpha   90.00
_cell.angle_beta   90.00
_cell.angle_gamma   90.00
#
_symmetry.space_group_name_H-M   'P 1'
#
loop_
_entity.id
_entity.type
_entity.pdbx_description
1 polymer ?
#
loop_
_entity_poly.entity_id
_entity_poly.type
_entity_poly.pdbx_seq_one_letter_code
_entity_poly.pdbx_strand_id
1 'polypeptide(L)'
;ISQSLSKYSNSDAIVYVGCGERGNEMAEVLMEFPELFTERNGKKEPIMKRTTLVANTSNMPVAAREASIYTGITLAEYFRDQGKDIAMIAD
;
A
#
# COMPACT_ATOMS: atom_id res chain seq x y z
N ILE A 1 2.08 8.50 -10.11
CA ILE A 1 1.12 7.57 -10.77
C ILE A 1 0.68 6.48 -9.79
N SER A 2 1.62 5.85 -9.06
CA SER A 2 1.37 4.83 -8.03
C SER A 2 0.34 5.27 -6.96
N GLN A 3 0.48 6.47 -6.39
CA GLN A 3 -0.52 7.03 -5.47
C GLN A 3 -1.90 7.26 -6.11
N SER A 4 -1.97 7.60 -7.39
CA SER A 4 -3.26 7.80 -8.08
C SER A 4 -3.97 6.47 -8.28
N LEU A 5 -3.21 5.40 -8.52
CA LEU A 5 -3.75 4.04 -8.65
C LEU A 5 -4.35 3.56 -7.32
N SER A 6 -3.72 3.86 -6.17
CA SER A 6 -4.31 3.55 -4.87
C SER A 6 -5.56 4.39 -4.55
N LYS A 7 -5.59 5.65 -5.00
CA LYS A 7 -6.71 6.60 -4.82
C LYS A 7 -7.98 6.19 -5.58
N TYR A 8 -7.87 5.71 -6.82
CA TYR A 8 -9.01 5.45 -7.71
C TYR A 8 -9.22 3.99 -8.10
N SER A 9 -8.46 3.08 -7.51
CA SER A 9 -8.61 1.64 -7.78
C SER A 9 -9.93 1.10 -7.21
N ASN A 10 -10.62 0.29 -8.03
CA ASN A 10 -11.79 -0.49 -7.63
C ASN A 10 -11.46 -1.72 -6.76
N SER A 11 -10.19 -1.93 -6.38
CA SER A 11 -9.79 -3.04 -5.50
C SER A 11 -10.41 -2.92 -4.12
N ASP A 12 -10.64 -4.04 -3.46
CA ASP A 12 -11.18 -4.11 -2.10
C ASP A 12 -10.16 -3.72 -1.03
N ALA A 13 -8.88 -4.02 -1.29
CA ALA A 13 -7.76 -3.67 -0.44
C ALA A 13 -6.51 -3.37 -1.30
N ILE A 14 -5.54 -2.69 -0.69
CA ILE A 14 -4.30 -2.29 -1.34
C ILE A 14 -3.13 -2.72 -0.45
N VAL A 15 -2.07 -3.26 -1.06
CA VAL A 15 -0.78 -3.43 -0.42
C VAL A 15 0.21 -2.53 -1.12
N TYR A 16 0.77 -1.54 -0.40
CA TYR A 16 1.80 -0.66 -0.91
C TYR A 16 3.13 -1.01 -0.25
N VAL A 17 4.13 -1.33 -1.07
CA VAL A 17 5.48 -1.65 -0.62
C VAL A 17 6.43 -0.59 -1.13
N GLY A 18 7.02 0.18 -0.22
CA GLY A 18 8.17 1.02 -0.51
C GLY A 18 9.46 0.21 -0.33
N CYS A 19 10.29 0.13 -1.36
CA CYS A 19 11.45 -0.73 -1.51
C CYS A 19 12.69 0.10 -1.89
N GLY A 20 13.23 0.81 -0.90
CA GLY A 20 14.37 1.68 -1.10
C GLY A 20 13.98 3.14 -1.36
N GLU A 21 12.71 3.49 -1.17
CA GLU A 21 12.20 4.86 -1.30
C GLU A 21 12.85 5.82 -0.29
N ARG A 22 12.75 7.13 -0.56
CA ARG A 22 13.25 8.12 0.40
C ARG A 22 12.31 8.15 1.60
N GLY A 23 12.88 8.32 2.80
CA GLY A 23 12.07 8.36 4.04
C GLY A 23 11.01 9.46 4.03
N ASN A 24 11.28 10.58 3.34
CA ASN A 24 10.32 11.67 3.19
C ASN A 24 9.12 11.29 2.32
N GLU A 25 9.32 10.52 1.24
CA GLU A 25 8.24 10.05 0.36
C GLU A 25 7.32 9.10 1.14
N MET A 26 7.90 8.19 1.94
CA MET A 26 7.12 7.31 2.82
C MET A 26 6.39 8.07 3.93
N ALA A 27 6.98 9.13 4.49
CA ALA A 27 6.33 9.98 5.48
C ALA A 27 5.16 10.78 4.89
N GLU A 28 5.32 11.29 3.67
CA GLU A 28 4.27 11.97 2.92
C GLU A 28 3.08 11.03 2.67
N VAL A 29 3.34 9.79 2.23
CA VAL A 29 2.29 8.76 2.08
C VAL A 29 1.52 8.54 3.39
N LEU A 30 2.22 8.44 4.53
CA LEU A 30 1.59 8.25 5.83
C LEU A 30 0.75 9.45 6.29
N MET A 31 1.10 10.67 5.86
CA MET A 31 0.34 11.88 6.17
C MET A 31 -0.85 12.07 5.22
N GLU A 32 -0.70 11.77 3.93
CA GLU A 32 -1.75 11.98 2.94
C GLU A 32 -2.83 10.89 2.96
N PHE A 33 -2.46 9.62 3.17
CA PHE A 33 -3.40 8.50 3.03
C PHE A 33 -4.58 8.54 4.01
N PRO A 34 -4.44 9.02 5.25
CA PRO A 34 -5.58 9.23 6.14
C PRO A 34 -6.56 10.32 5.68
N GLU A 35 -6.08 11.34 4.95
CA GLU A 35 -6.88 12.47 4.46
C GLU A 35 -7.61 12.16 3.15
N LEU A 36 -7.26 11.05 2.51
CA LEU A 36 -7.85 10.61 1.25
C LEU A 36 -9.01 9.64 1.52
N PHE A 37 -10.15 9.91 0.91
CA PHE A 37 -11.37 9.14 1.09
C PHE A 37 -11.81 8.49 -0.22
N THR A 38 -12.31 7.28 -0.11
CA THR A 38 -13.03 6.60 -1.20
C THR A 38 -14.48 6.36 -0.80
N GLU A 39 -15.37 6.32 -1.77
CA GLU A 39 -16.79 6.05 -1.55
C GLU A 39 -17.08 4.60 -1.90
N ARG A 40 -17.43 3.79 -0.90
CA ARG A 40 -17.75 2.37 -1.07
C ARG A 40 -19.06 2.07 -0.36
N ASN A 41 -20.00 1.47 -1.08
CA ASN A 41 -21.34 1.17 -0.58
C ASN A 41 -22.05 2.42 0.02
N GLY A 42 -21.85 3.59 -0.59
CA GLY A 42 -22.42 4.87 -0.14
C GLY A 42 -21.81 5.44 1.15
N LYS A 43 -20.71 4.86 1.65
CA LYS A 43 -19.97 5.40 2.79
C LYS A 43 -18.61 5.92 2.34
N LYS A 44 -18.25 7.10 2.84
CA LYS A 44 -16.89 7.63 2.72
C LYS A 44 -15.99 6.97 3.76
N GLU A 45 -15.00 6.23 3.31
CA GLU A 45 -14.00 5.61 4.18
C GLU A 45 -12.59 6.08 3.79
N PRO A 46 -11.73 6.37 4.78
CA PRO A 46 -10.33 6.70 4.50
C PRO A 46 -9.62 5.55 3.79
N ILE A 47 -8.82 5.85 2.77
CA ILE A 47 -8.07 4.80 2.02
C ILE A 47 -7.08 4.05 2.92
N MET A 48 -6.61 4.70 4.00
CA MET A 48 -5.73 4.06 4.98
C MET A 48 -6.38 2.84 5.65
N LYS A 49 -7.71 2.80 5.81
CA LYS A 49 -8.40 1.64 6.41
C LYS A 49 -8.34 0.37 5.56
N ARG A 50 -8.06 0.51 4.26
CA ARG A 50 -7.99 -0.61 3.31
C ARG A 50 -6.59 -0.79 2.72
N THR A 51 -5.60 -0.07 3.22
CA THR A 51 -4.23 -0.10 2.70
C THR A 51 -3.30 -0.67 3.75
N THR A 52 -2.49 -1.65 3.37
CA THR A 52 -1.36 -2.14 4.16
C THR A 52 -0.08 -1.55 3.59
N LEU A 53 0.74 -0.92 4.43
CA LEU A 53 1.99 -0.29 4.04
C LEU A 53 3.17 -1.10 4.53
N VAL A 54 4.05 -1.54 3.62
CA VAL A 54 5.36 -2.12 3.95
C VAL A 54 6.42 -1.08 3.60
N ALA A 55 7.02 -0.48 4.62
CA ALA A 55 7.99 0.60 4.42
C ALA A 55 9.42 0.09 4.59
N ASN A 56 10.16 0.01 3.49
CA ASN A 56 11.61 -0.17 3.49
C ASN A 56 12.26 1.06 2.82
N THR A 57 12.92 1.90 3.60
CA THR A 57 13.54 3.12 3.05
C THR A 57 14.95 2.84 2.53
N SER A 58 15.46 3.71 1.68
CA SER A 58 16.84 3.67 1.15
C SER A 58 17.93 3.47 2.21
N ASN A 59 17.71 3.95 3.44
CA ASN A 59 18.67 3.82 4.54
C ASN A 59 18.55 2.49 5.32
N MET A 60 17.59 1.62 4.97
CA MET A 60 17.44 0.29 5.56
C MET A 60 18.33 -0.75 4.87
N PRO A 61 18.60 -1.91 5.51
CA PRO A 61 19.45 -2.95 4.94
C PRO A 61 18.99 -3.42 3.55
N VAL A 62 19.95 -3.68 2.65
CA VAL A 62 19.66 -4.15 1.28
C VAL A 62 18.87 -5.47 1.29
N ALA A 63 19.18 -6.38 2.21
CA ALA A 63 18.43 -7.64 2.37
C ALA A 63 16.94 -7.39 2.70
N ALA A 64 16.62 -6.30 3.38
CA ALA A 64 15.24 -5.96 3.73
C ALA A 64 14.46 -5.36 2.54
N ARG A 65 15.13 -4.89 1.48
CA ARG A 65 14.49 -4.46 0.23
C ARG A 65 13.90 -5.65 -0.53
N GLU A 66 14.68 -6.71 -0.67
CA GLU A 66 14.17 -7.93 -1.31
C GLU A 66 13.08 -8.58 -0.45
N ALA A 67 13.31 -8.65 0.86
CA ALA A 67 12.34 -9.21 1.79
C ALA A 67 11.03 -8.41 1.88
N SER A 68 11.05 -7.07 1.69
CA SER A 68 9.83 -6.25 1.74
C SER A 68 8.90 -6.56 0.58
N ILE A 69 9.44 -6.85 -0.61
CA ILE A 69 8.66 -7.29 -1.77
C ILE A 69 7.99 -8.63 -1.49
N TYR A 70 8.74 -9.62 -0.99
CA TYR A 70 8.17 -10.93 -0.62
C TYR A 70 7.11 -10.82 0.48
N THR A 71 7.33 -9.94 1.45
CA THR A 71 6.35 -9.64 2.50
C THR A 71 5.08 -9.05 1.90
N GLY A 72 5.22 -8.07 0.99
CA GLY A 72 4.10 -7.44 0.30
C GLY A 72 3.25 -8.42 -0.50
N ILE A 73 3.89 -9.23 -1.35
CA ILE A 73 3.14 -10.21 -2.17
C ILE A 73 2.48 -11.26 -1.29
N THR A 74 3.13 -11.71 -0.21
CA THR A 74 2.52 -12.66 0.73
C THR A 74 1.27 -12.08 1.39
N LEU A 75 1.30 -10.80 1.79
CA LEU A 75 0.13 -10.12 2.34
C LEU A 75 -0.98 -9.95 1.28
N ALA A 76 -0.60 -9.62 0.04
CA ALA A 76 -1.57 -9.48 -1.05
C ALA A 76 -2.26 -10.83 -1.36
N GLU A 77 -1.49 -11.91 -1.47
CA GLU A 77 -2.00 -13.27 -1.66
C GLU A 77 -2.90 -13.69 -0.49
N TYR A 78 -2.52 -13.38 0.75
CA TYR A 78 -3.36 -13.65 1.93
C TYR A 78 -4.73 -12.99 1.86
N PHE A 79 -4.83 -11.76 1.35
CA PHE A 79 -6.12 -11.09 1.15
C PHE A 79 -6.86 -11.62 -0.09
N ARG A 80 -6.14 -11.97 -1.15
CA ARG A 80 -6.72 -12.60 -2.34
C ARG A 80 -7.38 -13.93 -1.99
N ASP A 81 -6.75 -14.73 -1.14
CA ASP A 81 -7.26 -16.03 -0.71
C ASP A 81 -8.53 -15.92 0.17
N GLN A 82 -8.83 -14.73 0.70
CA GLN A 82 -10.11 -14.40 1.34
C GLN A 82 -11.21 -14.02 0.33
N GLY A 83 -10.93 -14.08 -0.98
CA GLY A 83 -11.85 -13.71 -2.05
C GLY A 83 -11.96 -12.21 -2.31
N LYS A 84 -10.95 -11.42 -1.92
CA LYS A 84 -10.92 -9.97 -2.15
C LYS A 84 -10.15 -9.63 -3.42
N ASP A 85 -10.62 -8.64 -4.17
CA ASP A 85 -9.86 -8.05 -5.27
C ASP A 85 -8.74 -7.18 -4.70
N ILE A 86 -7.49 -7.61 -4.82
CA ILE A 86 -6.33 -6.92 -4.26
C ILE A 86 -5.49 -6.24 -5.35
N ALA A 87 -5.01 -5.02 -5.07
CA ALA A 87 -3.94 -4.39 -5.82
C ALA A 87 -2.67 -4.31 -4.97
N MET A 88 -1.57 -4.88 -5.46
CA MET A 88 -0.24 -4.66 -4.91
C MET A 88 0.47 -3.60 -5.73
N ILE A 89 1.06 -2.62 -5.06
CA ILE A 89 1.92 -1.59 -5.62
C ILE A 89 3.29 -1.76 -4.97
N ALA A 90 4.31 -1.99 -5.78
CA ALA A 90 5.70 -1.96 -5.34
C ALA A 90 6.35 -0.72 -5.95
N ASP A 91 6.88 0.13 -5.09
CA ASP A 91 7.66 1.34 -5.41
C ASP A 91 9.07 1.12 -4.89
#